data_AF-A0A838I0F1-F1
#
_entry.id   AF-A0A838I0F1-F1
#
_cell.length_a   1.000
_cell.length_b   1.000
_cell.length_c   1.000
_cell.angle_alpha   90.00
_cell.angle_beta   90.00
_cell.angle_gamma   90.00
#
_symmetry.space_group_name_H-M   'P 1'
#
loop_
_entity.id
_entity.type
_entity.pdbx_description
1 polymer ?
#
loop_
_entity_poly.entity_id
_entity_poly.type
_entity_poly.pdbx_seq_one_letter_code
_entity_poly.pdbx_strand_id
1 'polypeptide(L)' 'MHALSLLPLHERTAVLLCCQNGLSHDEASRVLEIPLGTVKTNVLRGREKLKKTLAMWENV' A
#
# COMPACT_ATOMS: atom_id res chain seq x y z
N MET A 1 8.19 11.19 -3.35
CA MET A 1 7.72 9.80 -3.12
C MET A 1 8.63 8.99 -2.17
N HIS A 2 9.38 9.60 -1.25
CA HIS A 2 10.34 8.86 -0.41
C HIS A 2 9.67 7.86 0.54
N ALA A 3 8.58 8.22 1.23
CA ALA A 3 7.89 7.33 2.16
C ALA A 3 7.38 6.03 1.50
N LEU A 4 6.87 6.10 0.26
CA LEU A 4 6.44 4.91 -0.48
C LEU A 4 7.61 3.98 -0.81
N SER A 5 8.81 4.52 -1.02
CA SER A 5 10.01 3.71 -1.31
C SER A 5 10.50 2.89 -0.12
N LEU A 6 10.08 3.25 1.11
CA LEU A 6 10.42 2.53 2.34
C LEU A 6 9.52 1.30 2.59
N LEU A 7 8.44 1.14 1.82
CA LEU A 7 7.58 -0.03 1.91
C LEU A 7 8.20 -1.23 1.18
N PRO A 8 8.02 -2.46 1.71
CA PRO A 8 8.21 -3.68 0.93
C PRO A 8 7.44 -3.63 -0.39
N LEU A 9 8.02 -4.19 -1.46
CA LEU A 9 7.47 -4.09 -2.81
C LEU A 9 5.97 -4.47 -2.88
N HIS A 10 5.58 -5.57 -2.25
CA HIS A 10 4.20 -6.08 -2.29
C HIS A 10 3.19 -5.14 -1.59
N GLU A 11 3.58 -4.49 -0.49
CA GLU A 11 2.76 -3.47 0.17
C GLU A 11 2.70 -2.19 -0.66
N ARG A 12 3.84 -1.75 -1.19
CA ARG A 12 3.95 -0.56 -2.04
C ARG A 12 3.06 -0.66 -3.27
N THR A 13 3.15 -1.78 -4.01
CA THR A 13 2.39 -1.97 -5.24
C THR A 13 0.90 -2.06 -4.95
N ALA A 14 0.49 -2.78 -3.88
CA ALA A 14 -0.92 -2.85 -3.48
C ALA A 14 -1.48 -1.48 -3.10
N VAL A 15 -0.72 -0.68 -2.33
CA VAL A 15 -1.12 0.70 -1.97
C VAL A 15 -1.20 1.60 -3.20
N LEU A 16 -0.25 1.54 -4.13
CA LEU A 16 -0.28 2.35 -5.35
C LEU A 16 -1.51 2.03 -6.21
N LEU A 17 -1.77 0.73 -6.46
CA LEU A 17 -2.93 0.32 -7.25
C LEU A 17 -4.25 0.79 -6.63
N CYS A 18 -4.42 0.67 -5.31
CA CYS A 18 -5.68 1.06 -4.68
C CYS A 18 -5.81 2.57 -4.41
N CYS A 19 -4.74 3.24 -3.97
CA CYS A 19 -4.82 4.63 -3.55
C CYS A 19 -4.50 5.63 -4.66
N GLN A 20 -3.55 5.31 -5.55
CA GLN A 20 -3.17 6.20 -6.65
C GLN A 20 -3.91 5.87 -7.94
N ASN A 21 -4.03 4.59 -8.27
CA ASN A 21 -4.74 4.17 -9.49
C ASN A 21 -6.25 3.95 -9.26
N GLY A 22 -6.73 4.00 -8.01
CA GLY A 22 -8.15 3.93 -7.68
C GLY A 22 -8.78 2.54 -7.86
N LEU A 23 -8.00 1.48 -8.01
CA LEU A 23 -8.52 0.12 -8.14
C LEU A 23 -9.15 -0.35 -6.84
N SER A 24 -10.26 -1.07 -6.95
CA SER A 24 -10.77 -1.88 -5.86
C SER A 24 -9.77 -2.98 -5.48
N HIS A 25 -9.87 -3.50 -4.25
CA HIS A 25 -9.04 -4.63 -3.82
C HIS A 25 -9.22 -5.87 -4.72
N ASP A 26 -10.41 -6.05 -5.30
CA ASP A 26 -10.71 -7.15 -6.21
C ASP A 26 -9.98 -6.98 -7.55
N GLU A 27 -10.05 -5.80 -8.16
CA GLU A 27 -9.29 -5.48 -9.38
C GLU A 27 -7.78 -5.60 -9.16
N ALA A 28 -7.28 -5.07 -8.04
CA ALA A 28 -5.87 -5.20 -7.68
C ALA A 28 -5.46 -6.67 -7.48
N SER A 29 -6.35 -7.54 -6.99
CA SER A 29 -6.06 -8.97 -6.85
C SER A 29 -5.89 -9.67 -8.20
N ARG A 30 -6.68 -9.26 -9.19
CA ARG A 30 -6.59 -9.76 -10.57
C ARG A 30 -5.32 -9.26 -11.26
N VAL A 31 -4.98 -7.98 -11.08
CA VAL A 31 -3.76 -7.37 -11.65
C VAL A 31 -2.49 -7.98 -11.07
N LEU A 32 -2.48 -8.25 -9.76
CA LEU A 32 -1.32 -8.78 -9.05
C LEU A 32 -1.23 -10.30 -9.08
N GLU A 33 -2.28 -10.99 -9.55
CA GLU A 33 -2.40 -12.46 -9.54
C GLU A 33 -2.18 -13.07 -8.14
N ILE A 34 -2.70 -12.41 -7.10
CA ILE A 34 -2.62 -12.86 -5.71
C ILE A 34 -4.01 -12.90 -5.05
N PRO A 35 -4.21 -13.68 -3.98
CA PRO A 35 -5.49 -13.73 -3.29
C PRO A 35 -5.96 -12.34 -2.81
N LEU A 36 -7.28 -12.09 -2.90
CA LEU A 36 -7.90 -10.86 -2.40
C LEU A 36 -7.55 -10.57 -0.92
N GLY A 37 -7.46 -11.61 -0.08
CA GLY A 37 -7.03 -11.47 1.31
C GLY A 37 -5.60 -10.95 1.45
N THR A 38 -4.69 -11.35 0.56
CA THR A 38 -3.31 -10.87 0.50
C THR A 38 -3.27 -9.41 0.07
N VAL A 39 -4.07 -9.01 -0.92
CA VAL A 39 -4.19 -7.58 -1.30
C VAL A 39 -4.65 -6.74 -0.11
N LYS A 40 -5.73 -7.14 0.56
CA LYS A 40 -6.27 -6.41 1.71
C LYS A 40 -5.24 -6.24 2.83
N THR A 41 -4.52 -7.31 3.17
CA THR A 41 -3.48 -7.26 4.22
C THR A 41 -2.26 -6.43 3.80
N ASN A 42 -1.85 -6.49 2.53
CA ASN A 42 -0.78 -5.65 1.99
C ASN A 42 -1.14 -4.15 2.00
N VAL A 43 -2.36 -3.80 1.59
CA VAL A 43 -2.86 -2.40 1.64
C VAL A 43 -2.93 -1.91 3.09
N LEU A 44 -3.47 -2.73 4.01
CA LEU A 44 -3.57 -2.37 5.42
C LEU A 44 -2.18 -2.07 6.02
N ARG A 45 -1.24 -3.03 5.89
CA ARG A 45 0.12 -2.90 6.42
C ARG A 45 0.87 -1.73 5.80
N GLY A 46 0.76 -1.56 4.48
CA GLY A 46 1.37 -0.44 3.76
C GLY A 46 0.86 0.91 4.27
N ARG A 47 -0.47 1.07 4.44
CA ARG A 47 -1.08 2.30 4.97
C ARG A 47 -0.66 2.57 6.42
N GLU A 48 -0.60 1.56 7.27
CA GLU A 48 -0.14 1.72 8.66
C GLU A 48 1.31 2.18 8.74
N LYS A 49 2.20 1.61 7.92
CA LYS A 49 3.61 2.02 7.85
C LYS A 49 3.74 3.45 7.33
N LEU A 50 3.02 3.80 6.26
CA LEU A 50 3.01 5.18 5.74
C LEU A 50 2.53 6.18 6.78
N LYS A 51 1.46 5.85 7.53
CA LYS A 51 0.97 6.71 8.61
C LYS A 51 2.05 6.95 9.66
N LYS A 52 2.79 5.91 10.06
CA LYS A 52 3.91 6.04 11.01
C LYS A 52 5.03 6.90 10.43
N THR A 53 5.47 6.64 9.20
CA THR A 53 6.54 7.41 8.54
C THR A 53 6.17 8.88 8.41
N LEU A 54 4.95 9.19 7.99
CA LEU A 54 4.50 10.57 7.81
C LEU A 54 4.27 11.28 9.16
N ALA A 55 3.78 10.58 10.19
CA ALA A 55 3.65 11.14 11.52
C ALA A 55 5.00 11.50 12.15
N MET A 56 6.06 10.76 11.82
CA MET A 56 7.43 11.13 12.22
C MET A 56 7.93 12.41 11.52
N TRP A 57 7.40 12.73 10.35
CA TRP A 57 7.77 13.95 9.61
C TRP A 57 7.03 15.20 10.12
N GLU A 58 5.84 15.04 10.67
CA GLU A 58 5.05 16.17 11.21
C GLU A 58 5.59 16.70 12.55
N ASN A 59 6.54 16.00 13.17
CA ASN A 59 7.21 16.39 14.41
C ASN A 59 8.65 16.91 14.21
N VAL A 60 9.03 17.27 12.97
CA VAL A 60 10.33 17.86 12.60
C VAL A 60 10.10 19.24 11.99
#